data_AF-A0A1G2RIM7-F1
#
_entry.id   AF-A0A1G2RIM7-F1
#
_cell.length_a   1.000
_cell.length_b   1.000
_cell.length_c   1.000
_cell.angle_alpha   90.00
_cell.angle_beta   90.00
_cell.angle_gamma   90.00
#
_symmetry.space_group_name_H-M   'P 1'
#
loop_
_entity.id
_entity.type
_entity.pdbx_description
1 polymer ?
#
loop_
_entity_poly.entity_id
_entity_poly.type
_entity_poly.pdbx_seq_one_letter_code
_entity_poly.pdbx_strand_id
1 'polypeptide(L)' 'MEKIPKKGDIIYLESACYMDSPFRDITGGKARIQSVEEVNGNYWVVLEGFPTSKYSWAHLSEMQEYLRGQFGDSWAQKG' A
#
# COMPACT_ATOMS: atom_id res chain seq x y z
N MET A 1 10.33 -9.71 13.83
CA MET A 1 9.39 -8.66 14.29
C MET A 1 8.92 -7.92 13.06
N GLU A 2 7.62 -7.91 12.78
CA GLU A 2 7.07 -7.07 11.71
C GLU A 2 7.37 -5.62 12.02
N LYS A 3 7.88 -4.90 11.02
CA LYS A 3 8.15 -3.46 11.14
C LYS A 3 6.80 -2.74 11.17
N ILE A 4 6.56 -1.92 12.21
CA ILE A 4 5.38 -1.04 12.28
C ILE A 4 5.47 0.00 11.15
N PRO A 5 4.42 0.21 10.34
CA PRO A 5 4.44 1.15 9.24
C PRO A 5 4.41 2.58 9.78
N LYS A 6 4.99 3.53 9.03
CA LYS A 6 4.96 4.94 9.39
C LYS A 6 4.75 5.82 8.17
N LYS A 7 4.23 7.03 8.39
CA LYS A 7 4.14 8.07 7.37
C LYS A 7 5.52 8.27 6.70
N GLY A 8 5.50 8.34 5.37
CA GLY A 8 6.69 8.52 4.54
C GLY A 8 7.39 7.23 4.12
N ASP A 9 7.07 6.08 4.73
CA ASP A 9 7.60 4.80 4.25
C ASP A 9 7.11 4.51 2.82
N ILE A 10 7.99 3.89 2.03
CA ILE A 10 7.67 3.40 0.69
C ILE A 10 7.34 1.92 0.79
N ILE A 11 6.18 1.55 0.27
CA ILE A 11 5.65 0.19 0.25
C ILE A 11 5.23 -0.19 -1.17
N TYR A 12 5.04 -1.48 -1.40
CA TYR A 12 4.53 -2.00 -2.66
C TYR A 12 3.08 -2.43 -2.53
N LEU A 13 2.30 -2.16 -3.58
CA LEU A 13 0.92 -2.58 -3.75
C LEU A 13 0.74 -3.41 -5.02
N GLU A 14 -0.16 -4.39 -4.99
CA GLU A 14 -0.69 -4.99 -6.21
C GLU A 14 -1.91 -4.23 -6.75
N SER A 15 -2.18 -4.39 -8.05
CA SER A 15 -3.39 -3.88 -8.70
C SER A 15 -4.65 -4.69 -8.36
N ALA A 16 -4.51 -5.96 -7.99
CA ALA A 16 -5.63 -6.91 -7.91
C ALA A 16 -6.47 -6.82 -6.62
N CYS A 17 -5.94 -6.24 -5.53
CA CYS A 17 -6.69 -6.03 -4.28
C CYS A 17 -7.93 -5.11 -4.41
N TYR A 18 -8.18 -4.50 -5.57
CA TYR A 18 -9.15 -3.40 -5.73
C TYR A 18 -10.18 -3.58 -6.85
N MET A 19 -10.47 -4.81 -7.30
CA MET A 19 -11.39 -5.02 -8.43
C MET A 19 -12.86 -4.58 -8.20
N ASP A 20 -13.28 -4.31 -6.95
CA ASP A 20 -14.66 -3.84 -6.64
C ASP A 20 -14.75 -2.37 -6.23
N SER A 21 -13.66 -1.60 -6.33
CA SER A 21 -13.67 -0.18 -5.99
C SER A 21 -13.79 0.69 -7.26
N PRO A 22 -14.49 1.83 -7.24
CA PRO A 22 -14.52 2.78 -8.37
C PRO A 22 -13.12 3.33 -8.75
N PHE A 23 -12.08 3.02 -7.98
CA PHE A 23 -10.69 3.41 -8.23
C PHE A 23 -9.99 2.41 -9.17
N ARG A 24 -10.32 2.45 -10.47
CA ARG A 24 -9.70 1.63 -11.53
C ARG A 24 -8.26 2.03 -11.90
N ASP A 25 -7.66 2.99 -11.21
CA ASP A 25 -6.41 3.64 -11.63
C ASP A 25 -5.14 3.15 -10.93
N ILE A 26 -5.22 2.09 -10.10
CA ILE A 26 -4.03 1.50 -9.46
C ILE A 26 -3.41 0.46 -10.40
N THR A 27 -2.26 0.78 -10.99
CA THR A 27 -1.50 -0.17 -11.82
C THR A 27 -0.60 -1.12 -11.02
N GLY A 28 -0.54 -0.95 -9.70
CA GLY A 28 0.41 -1.64 -8.82
C GLY A 28 1.81 -1.01 -8.87
N GLY A 29 2.60 -1.19 -7.80
CA GLY A 29 3.95 -0.63 -7.65
C GLY A 29 4.18 0.08 -6.32
N LYS A 30 5.21 0.92 -6.27
CA LYS A 30 5.58 1.71 -5.09
C LYS A 30 4.52 2.76 -4.77
N ALA A 31 4.20 2.90 -3.50
CA ALA A 31 3.37 3.95 -2.96
C ALA A 31 3.99 4.47 -1.65
N ARG A 32 3.77 5.76 -1.35
CA ARG A 32 4.22 6.36 -0.10
C ARG A 32 3.07 6.40 0.90
N ILE A 33 3.35 6.06 2.15
CA ILE A 33 2.36 6.16 3.23
C ILE A 33 2.12 7.64 3.56
N GLN A 34 0.87 8.09 3.42
CA GLN A 34 0.40 9.42 3.81
C GLN A 34 0.06 9.49 5.30
N SER A 35 -0.63 8.48 5.82
CA SER A 35 -0.97 8.33 7.24
C SER A 35 -1.09 6.87 7.65
N VAL A 36 -1.00 6.64 8.96
CA VAL A 36 -1.20 5.32 9.58
C VAL A 36 -2.22 5.50 10.69
N GLU A 37 -3.18 4.60 10.76
CA GLU A 37 -4.18 4.53 11.81
C GLU A 37 -4.04 3.19 12.53
N GLU A 38 -4.07 3.21 13.85
CA GLU A 38 -4.12 2.00 14.67
C GLU A 38 -5.55 1.80 15.16
N VAL A 39 -6.14 0.64 14.85
CA VAL A 39 -7.51 0.28 15.26
C VAL A 39 -7.48 -1.12 15.83
N ASN A 40 -7.80 -1.27 17.12
CA ASN A 40 -7.83 -2.55 17.83
C ASN A 40 -6.53 -3.36 17.64
N GLY A 41 -5.37 -2.71 17.72
CA GLY A 41 -4.05 -3.33 17.53
C GLY A 41 -3.68 -3.68 16.09
N ASN A 42 -4.51 -3.29 15.11
CA ASN A 42 -4.21 -3.45 13.68
C ASN A 42 -3.82 -2.12 13.06
N TYR A 43 -2.79 -2.14 12.23
CA TYR A 43 -2.35 -0.96 11.50
C TYR A 43 -2.99 -0.89 10.12
N TRP A 44 -3.60 0.26 9.84
CA TRP A 44 -4.17 0.61 8.55
C TRP A 44 -3.37 1.76 7.96
N VAL A 45 -2.92 1.61 6.71
CA VAL A 45 -2.14 2.64 6.03
C VAL A 45 -3.01 3.33 4.98
N VAL A 46 -2.85 4.64 4.84
CA VAL A 46 -3.42 5.45 3.76
C VAL A 46 -2.25 5.91 2.91
N LEU A 47 -2.42 5.90 1.59
CA LEU A 47 -1.33 6.14 0.65
C LEU A 47 -1.50 7.46 -0.08
N GLU A 48 -0.38 8.10 -0.40
CA GLU A 48 -0.37 9.29 -1.23
C GLU A 48 -1.06 9.00 -2.56
N GLY A 49 -1.97 9.90 -2.96
CA GLY A 49 -2.77 9.75 -4.17
C GLY A 49 -3.96 8.78 -4.04
N PHE A 50 -4.11 8.08 -2.91
CA PHE A 50 -5.28 7.24 -2.59
C PHE A 50 -5.85 7.55 -1.20
N PRO A 51 -6.22 8.81 -0.91
CA PRO A 51 -6.57 9.25 0.45
C PRO A 51 -7.86 8.64 1.00
N THR A 52 -8.71 8.10 0.14
CA THR A 52 -9.98 7.45 0.51
C THR A 52 -9.83 5.94 0.77
N SER A 53 -8.67 5.36 0.47
CA SER A 53 -8.42 3.92 0.58
C SER A 53 -7.54 3.61 1.78
N LYS A 54 -7.96 2.63 2.59
CA LYS A 54 -7.23 2.14 3.75
C LYS A 54 -6.79 0.71 3.49
N TYR A 55 -5.53 0.42 3.80
CA TYR A 55 -4.91 -0.86 3.48
C TYR A 55 -4.44 -1.52 4.78
N SER A 56 -4.78 -2.79 4.98
CA SER A 56 -4.31 -3.54 6.15
C SER A 56 -2.80 -3.80 6.04
N TRP A 57 -2.05 -3.34 7.04
CA TRP A 57 -0.60 -3.55 7.07
C TRP A 57 -0.22 -5.01 7.20
N ALA A 58 -0.98 -5.79 7.99
CA ALA A 58 -0.71 -7.22 8.17
C ALA A 58 -0.63 -7.92 6.80
N HIS A 59 -1.64 -7.70 5.95
CA HIS A 59 -1.68 -8.25 4.60
C HIS A 59 -0.58 -7.70 3.69
N LEU A 60 -0.37 -6.37 3.70
CA LEU A 60 0.64 -5.76 2.83
C LEU A 60 2.07 -6.18 3.19
N SER A 61 2.37 -6.33 4.47
CA SER A 61 3.72 -6.59 4.98
C SER A 61 4.28 -7.93 4.48
N GLU A 62 3.43 -8.95 4.41
CA GLU A 62 3.76 -10.29 3.91
C GLU A 62 4.12 -10.29 2.42
N MET A 63 3.55 -9.36 1.64
CA MET A 63 3.71 -9.31 0.19
C MET A 63 4.84 -8.39 -0.27
N GLN A 64 5.50 -7.65 0.63
CA GLN A 64 6.46 -6.60 0.23
C GLN A 64 7.65 -7.12 -0.58
N GLU A 65 8.19 -8.28 -0.24
CA GLU A 65 9.32 -8.87 -0.97
C GLU A 65 8.90 -9.37 -2.36
N TYR A 66 7.75 -10.03 -2.44
CA TYR A 66 7.17 -10.52 -3.69
C TYR A 66 6.87 -9.37 -4.65
N LEU A 67 6.13 -8.35 -4.17
CA LEU A 67 5.72 -7.21 -4.99
C LEU A 67 6.93 -6.33 -5.38
N ARG A 68 7.97 -6.25 -4.54
CA ARG A 68 9.24 -5.62 -4.91
C ARG A 68 9.87 -6.32 -6.11
N GLY A 69 9.87 -7.66 -6.13
CA GLY A 69 10.39 -8.44 -7.26
C GLY A 69 9.59 -8.22 -8.55
N GLN A 70 8.28 -8.02 -8.45
CA GLN A 70 7.40 -7.80 -9.60
C GLN A 70 7.47 -6.39 -10.18
N PHE A 71 7.43 -5.37 -9.32
CA PHE A 71 7.29 -3.98 -9.74
C PHE A 71 8.61 -3.20 -9.72
N GLY A 72 9.66 -3.72 -9.09
CA GLY A 72 10.98 -3.10 -9.04
C GLY A 72 10.91 -1.65 -8.57
N ASP A 73 11.21 -0.70 -9.46
CA ASP A 73 11.21 0.74 -9.18
C ASP A 73 10.00 1.51 -9.71
N SER A 74 9.01 0.82 -10.26
CA SER A 74 7.76 1.43 -10.75
C SER A 74 6.91 1.95 -9.59
N TRP A 75 6.27 3.11 -9.79
CA TRP A 75 5.31 3.69 -8.84
C TRP A 75 3.88 3.28 -9.22
N ALA A 76 3.03 3.07 -8.22
CA ALA A 76 1.63 2.67 -8.35
C ALA A 76 0.73 3.74 -9.00
N GLN A 77 1.27 4.95 -9.20
CA GLN A 77 0.66 6.03 -9.95
C GLN A 77 1.63 6.48 -11.05
N LYS A 78 1.13 6.57 -12.28
CA LYS A 78 1.67 7.51 -13.26
C LYS A 78 1.05 8.88 -12.94
N GLY A 79 1.88 9.91 -12.91
CA GLY A 79 1.46 11.28 -12.64
C GLY A 79 0.40 11.80 -13.61
#